data_AF-A0A229SKP5-F1
#
_entry.id   AF-A0A229SKP5-F1
#
_cell.length_a   1.000
_cell.length_b   1.000
_cell.length_c   1.000
_cell.angle_alpha   90.00
_cell.angle_beta   90.00
_cell.angle_gamma   90.00
#
_symmetry.space_group_name_H-M   'P 1'
#
loop_
_entity.id
_entity.type
_entity.pdbx_description
1 polymer ?
#
loop_
_entity_poly.entity_id
_entity_poly.type
_entity_poly.pdbx_seq_one_letter_code
_entity_poly.pdbx_strand_id
1 'polypeptide(L)'
;MVDRVTYDFTEPSPGDVVVFKGPPAWVNNEIAPQESSNIVVQGLQGLGSLVGFAPPDERDFVKRVIAVGGQTVQCCDRNRVVVDGKALDEPYVHWEDASDQAEKPFDPVKVPAGTVWVMGDNRNNSQDSRFQGGGGVNGAVPVDNIIGKARIIVLPPSRWGGITDHNPQESAQPVALGAPAWQSGLPLGAGIAAAWPALFLGRKLKSGVRRAAARRR
;
A
#
# COMPACT_ATOMS: atom_id res chain seq x y z
N MET A 1 17.30 14.20 1.22
CA MET A 1 17.26 14.40 2.69
C MET A 1 16.18 13.50 3.26
N VAL A 2 16.54 12.74 4.29
CA VAL A 2 15.65 11.79 4.98
C VAL A 2 15.20 12.42 6.29
N ASP A 3 13.90 12.50 6.49
CA ASP A 3 13.28 12.93 7.73
C ASP A 3 13.12 11.72 8.65
N ARG A 4 14.02 11.60 9.63
CA ARG A 4 14.00 10.50 10.61
C ARG A 4 12.99 10.74 11.74
N VAL A 5 12.56 11.98 11.95
CA VAL A 5 11.74 12.37 13.10
C VAL A 5 10.26 12.08 12.86
N THR A 6 9.81 12.04 11.61
CA THR A 6 8.40 11.78 11.28
C THR A 6 7.91 10.45 11.86
N TYR A 7 8.69 9.37 11.76
CA TYR A 7 8.25 8.04 12.22
C TYR A 7 8.51 7.76 13.70
N ASP A 8 9.16 8.68 14.41
CA ASP A 8 9.22 8.64 15.88
C ASP A 8 7.85 8.97 16.52
N PHE A 9 6.96 9.62 15.75
CA PHE A 9 5.66 10.13 16.23
C PHE A 9 4.46 9.72 15.36
N THR A 10 4.69 9.11 14.20
CA THR A 10 3.64 8.71 13.26
C THR A 10 3.95 7.35 12.63
N GLU A 11 2.93 6.59 12.25
CA GLU A 11 3.12 5.32 11.54
C GLU A 11 3.26 5.57 10.02
N PRO A 12 4.05 4.73 9.30
CA PRO A 12 4.13 4.79 7.84
C PRO A 12 2.76 4.66 7.19
N SER A 13 2.48 5.52 6.21
CA SER A 13 1.20 5.54 5.51
C SER A 13 1.37 5.17 4.02
N PRO A 14 0.32 4.61 3.37
CA PRO A 14 0.36 4.38 1.93
C PRO A 14 0.68 5.66 1.15
N GLY A 15 1.60 5.55 0.20
CA GLY A 15 2.11 6.68 -0.58
C GLY A 15 3.42 7.26 -0.05
N ASP A 16 3.80 6.97 1.19
CA ASP A 16 5.07 7.44 1.74
C ASP A 16 6.27 6.86 0.99
N VAL A 17 7.22 7.71 0.59
CA VAL A 17 8.52 7.25 0.11
C VAL A 17 9.45 7.13 1.31
N VAL A 18 9.87 5.90 1.62
CA VAL A 18 10.64 5.58 2.82
C VAL A 18 12.04 5.13 2.48
N VAL A 19 12.99 5.50 3.35
CA VAL A 19 14.34 4.94 3.37
C VAL A 19 14.41 3.96 4.53
N PHE A 20 14.87 2.74 4.29
CA PHE A 20 14.88 1.68 5.29
C PHE A 20 16.08 0.75 5.12
N LYS A 21 16.45 0.09 6.21
CA LYS A 21 17.45 -0.99 6.18
C LYS A 21 16.79 -2.29 5.72
N GLY A 22 17.31 -2.91 4.67
CA GLY A 22 16.81 -4.17 4.17
C GLY A 22 16.84 -5.25 5.28
N PRO A 23 15.72 -5.93 5.57
CA PRO A 23 15.75 -7.04 6.51
C PRO A 23 16.61 -8.19 5.95
N PRO A 24 17.02 -9.17 6.77
CA PRO A 24 17.87 -10.29 6.33
C PRO A 24 17.40 -10.97 5.03
N ALA A 25 16.07 -11.12 4.87
CA ALA A 25 15.46 -11.71 3.67
C ALA A 25 15.75 -10.94 2.36
N TRP A 26 16.04 -9.64 2.45
CA TRP A 26 16.38 -8.77 1.32
C TRP A 26 17.89 -8.79 1.03
N VAL A 27 18.71 -8.76 2.08
CA VAL A 27 20.18 -8.67 1.93
C VAL A 27 20.85 -10.01 1.65
N ASN A 28 20.20 -11.14 1.94
CA ASN A 28 20.78 -12.47 1.64
C ASN A 28 20.94 -12.74 0.12
N ASN A 29 20.28 -11.95 -0.72
CA ASN A 29 20.40 -12.00 -2.18
C ASN A 29 21.43 -10.98 -2.72
N GLU A 30 22.02 -10.16 -1.86
CA GLU A 30 22.94 -9.09 -2.23
C GLU A 30 24.33 -9.36 -1.64
N ILE A 31 25.36 -9.19 -2.47
CA ILE A 31 26.75 -9.50 -2.13
C ILE A 31 27.18 -8.62 -0.93
N ALA A 32 27.75 -9.24 0.11
CA ALA A 32 28.20 -8.51 1.30
C ALA A 32 29.26 -7.45 0.95
N PRO A 33 29.16 -6.20 1.45
CA PRO A 33 30.18 -5.18 1.21
C PRO A 33 31.46 -5.44 2.00
N GLN A 34 32.61 -5.06 1.42
CA GLN A 34 33.86 -4.95 2.17
C GLN A 34 33.81 -3.74 3.11
N GLU A 35 33.58 -4.01 4.40
CA GLU A 35 33.79 -3.05 5.48
C GLU A 35 35.26 -2.59 5.49
N SER A 36 35.50 -1.27 5.38
CA SER A 36 36.86 -0.74 5.50
C SER A 36 37.33 -0.82 6.97
N SER A 37 38.52 -1.38 7.21
CA SER A 37 39.04 -1.67 8.55
C SER A 37 39.51 -0.45 9.36
N ASN A 38 39.15 0.77 8.96
CA ASN A 38 39.63 2.00 9.57
C ASN A 38 38.50 2.79 10.25
N ILE A 39 38.56 2.82 11.59
CA ILE A 39 37.59 3.50 12.49
C ILE A 39 37.39 4.99 12.18
N VAL A 40 38.42 5.68 11.67
CA VAL A 40 38.33 7.11 11.31
C VAL A 40 37.51 7.30 10.04
N VAL A 41 37.66 6.38 9.09
CA VAL A 41 36.91 6.39 7.82
C VAL A 41 35.46 6.00 8.06
N GLN A 42 35.20 5.00 8.92
CA GLN A 42 33.83 4.67 9.37
C GLN A 42 33.13 5.85 10.04
N GLY A 43 33.83 6.61 10.89
CA GLY A 43 33.25 7.79 11.55
C GLY A 43 32.85 8.90 10.57
N LEU A 44 33.70 9.17 9.57
CA LEU A 44 33.44 10.16 8.51
C LEU A 44 32.34 9.70 7.54
N GLN A 45 32.30 8.42 7.18
CA GLN A 45 31.24 7.82 6.36
C GLN A 45 29.89 7.82 7.11
N GLY A 46 29.89 7.50 8.40
CA GLY A 46 28.70 7.58 9.26
C GLY A 46 28.12 8.99 9.31
N LEU A 47 28.96 10.01 9.50
CA LEU A 47 28.55 11.42 9.47
C LEU A 47 28.13 11.90 8.07
N GLY A 48 28.79 11.43 7.01
CA GLY A 48 28.41 11.72 5.63
C GLY A 48 27.07 11.08 5.24
N SER A 49 26.77 9.88 5.72
CA SER A 49 25.49 9.19 5.50
C SER A 49 24.32 9.91 6.19
N LEU A 50 24.60 10.53 7.34
CA LEU A 50 23.67 11.35 8.11
C LEU A 50 23.17 12.60 7.35
N VAL A 51 24.00 13.14 6.46
CA VAL A 51 23.70 14.36 5.68
C VAL A 51 23.45 14.06 4.19
N GLY A 52 23.62 12.80 3.76
CA GLY A 52 23.43 12.38 2.36
C GLY A 52 24.62 12.67 1.44
N PHE A 53 25.83 12.83 2.00
CA PHE A 53 27.09 13.05 1.27
C PHE A 53 28.01 11.81 1.23
N ALA A 54 27.67 10.72 1.92
CA ALA A 54 28.31 9.42 1.74
C ALA A 54 27.41 8.50 0.90
N PRO A 55 27.98 7.56 0.12
CA PRO A 55 27.18 6.51 -0.49
C PRO A 55 26.36 5.82 0.60
N PRO A 56 25.04 5.60 0.39
CA PRO A 56 24.26 4.81 1.33
C PRO A 56 24.98 3.47 1.55
N ASP A 57 24.97 2.95 2.78
CA ASP A 57 25.35 1.55 2.98
C ASP A 57 24.53 0.72 1.99
N GLU A 58 25.11 -0.29 1.34
CA GLU A 58 24.41 -1.09 0.30
C GLU A 58 23.16 -1.83 0.85
N ARG A 59 22.84 -1.67 2.14
CA ARG A 59 21.65 -2.20 2.81
C ARG A 59 20.52 -1.17 2.98
N ASP A 60 20.73 0.08 2.59
CA ASP A 60 19.72 1.13 2.67
C ASP A 60 18.96 1.26 1.35
N PHE A 61 17.64 1.05 1.40
CA PHE A 61 16.76 1.06 0.24
C PHE A 61 15.79 2.23 0.28
N VAL A 62 15.44 2.76 -0.90
CA VAL A 62 14.39 3.77 -1.05
C VAL A 62 13.25 3.17 -1.87
N LYS A 63 12.06 3.07 -1.28
CA LYS A 63 10.86 2.52 -1.93
C LYS A 63 9.61 3.25 -1.43
N ARG A 64 8.48 3.09 -2.13
CA ARG A 64 7.18 3.64 -1.73
C ARG A 64 6.37 2.60 -0.98
N VAL A 65 5.74 2.99 0.13
CA VAL A 65 4.77 2.18 0.87
C VAL A 65 3.49 2.05 0.04
N ILE A 66 3.14 0.81 -0.30
CA ILE A 66 1.93 0.50 -1.08
C ILE A 66 0.82 0.00 -0.17
N ALA A 67 1.16 -0.81 0.84
CA ALA A 67 0.19 -1.33 1.81
C ALA A 67 0.84 -1.45 3.19
N VAL A 68 0.02 -1.29 4.23
CA VAL A 68 0.44 -1.39 5.64
C VAL A 68 -0.10 -2.67 6.29
N GLY A 69 0.41 -2.99 7.48
CA GLY A 69 0.02 -4.18 8.23
C GLY A 69 -1.49 -4.35 8.34
N GLY A 70 -1.96 -5.56 8.06
CA GLY A 70 -3.37 -5.91 8.05
C GLY A 70 -4.08 -5.73 6.71
N GLN A 71 -3.47 -5.08 5.71
CA GLN A 71 -4.03 -5.01 4.35
C GLN A 71 -3.64 -6.25 3.53
N THR A 72 -4.43 -6.57 2.50
CA THR A 72 -4.08 -7.57 1.50
C THR A 72 -3.69 -6.87 0.20
N VAL A 73 -2.48 -7.10 -0.28
CA VAL A 73 -1.97 -6.57 -1.55
C VAL A 73 -1.83 -7.70 -2.57
N GLN A 74 -2.19 -7.44 -3.82
CA GLN A 74 -2.09 -8.43 -4.89
C GLN A 74 -1.90 -7.75 -6.25
N CYS A 75 -1.39 -8.52 -7.21
CA CYS A 75 -1.43 -8.15 -8.62
C CYS A 75 -2.40 -9.08 -9.38
N CYS A 76 -3.19 -8.62 -10.34
CA CYS A 76 -3.47 -7.23 -10.73
C CYS A 76 -4.89 -7.11 -11.28
N ASP A 77 -5.48 -5.90 -11.22
CA ASP A 77 -6.67 -5.53 -11.99
C ASP A 77 -6.26 -4.63 -13.16
N ARG A 78 -6.34 -5.16 -14.39
CA ARG A 78 -5.94 -4.46 -15.62
C ARG A 78 -4.59 -3.76 -15.47
N ASN A 79 -3.58 -4.53 -15.03
CA ASN A 79 -2.22 -4.06 -14.83
C ASN A 79 -2.00 -3.08 -13.67
N ARG A 80 -2.97 -2.95 -12.76
CA ARG A 80 -2.82 -2.13 -11.55
C ARG A 80 -2.74 -3.03 -10.33
N VAL A 81 -1.88 -2.63 -9.40
CA VAL A 81 -1.82 -3.25 -8.06
C VAL A 81 -3.15 -3.03 -7.36
N VAL A 82 -3.57 -4.03 -6.59
CA VAL A 82 -4.84 -4.03 -5.86
C VAL A 82 -4.55 -4.17 -4.38
N VAL A 83 -5.13 -3.29 -3.56
CA VAL A 83 -5.08 -3.39 -2.11
C VAL A 83 -6.50 -3.47 -1.56
N ASP A 84 -6.78 -4.49 -0.76
CA ASP A 84 -8.10 -4.78 -0.18
C ASP A 84 -9.24 -4.76 -1.21
N GLY A 85 -8.96 -5.28 -2.41
CA GLY A 85 -9.92 -5.33 -3.52
C GLY A 85 -10.12 -4.00 -4.25
N LYS A 86 -9.29 -2.98 -4.03
CA LYS A 86 -9.32 -1.72 -4.76
C LYS A 86 -8.06 -1.56 -5.61
N ALA A 87 -8.24 -1.35 -6.91
CA ALA A 87 -7.16 -1.03 -7.83
C ALA A 87 -6.62 0.36 -7.54
N LEU A 88 -5.31 0.44 -7.34
CA LEU A 88 -4.61 1.65 -6.96
C LEU A 88 -4.57 2.68 -8.09
N ASP A 89 -4.49 3.95 -7.71
CA ASP A 89 -4.21 5.08 -8.59
C ASP A 89 -2.73 5.49 -8.43
N GLU A 90 -1.91 5.21 -9.44
CA GLU A 90 -0.45 5.26 -9.31
C GLU A 90 0.20 6.18 -10.37
N PRO A 91 -0.07 7.50 -10.37
CA PRO A 91 0.46 8.44 -11.36
C PRO A 91 1.99 8.62 -11.29
N TYR A 92 2.62 8.15 -10.22
CA TYR A 92 4.07 8.17 -10.00
C TYR A 92 4.81 7.00 -10.67
N VAL A 93 4.09 6.00 -11.19
CA VAL A 93 4.72 4.80 -11.77
C VAL A 93 5.45 5.15 -13.06
N HIS A 94 6.68 4.64 -13.15
CA HIS A 94 7.52 4.71 -14.31
C HIS A 94 7.78 3.32 -14.87
N TRP A 95 7.75 3.22 -16.21
CA TRP A 95 8.09 2.03 -16.96
C TRP A 95 9.31 2.35 -17.82
N GLU A 96 10.42 1.61 -17.66
CA GLU A 96 11.62 1.83 -18.49
C GLU A 96 11.35 1.62 -19.97
N ASP A 97 10.53 0.62 -20.30
CA ASP A 97 10.08 0.36 -21.66
C ASP A 97 8.61 0.75 -21.76
N ALA A 98 8.33 1.83 -22.49
CA ALA A 98 6.98 2.29 -22.72
C ALA A 98 6.12 1.30 -23.53
N SER A 99 6.75 0.32 -24.20
CA SER A 99 6.08 -0.76 -24.92
C SER A 99 5.74 -1.97 -24.04
N ASP A 100 6.39 -2.11 -22.88
CA ASP A 100 6.14 -3.17 -21.90
C ASP A 100 5.75 -2.58 -20.54
N GLN A 101 4.57 -1.95 -20.53
CA GLN A 101 3.96 -1.41 -19.31
C GLN A 101 3.22 -2.52 -18.56
N ALA A 102 3.85 -3.67 -18.34
CA ALA A 102 3.22 -4.80 -17.66
C ALA A 102 3.72 -4.97 -16.22
N GLU A 103 2.80 -4.93 -15.26
CA GLU A 103 3.06 -5.24 -13.86
C GLU A 103 3.34 -6.74 -13.73
N LYS A 104 4.40 -7.09 -12.99
CA LYS A 104 4.78 -8.49 -12.81
C LYS A 104 3.78 -9.17 -11.86
N PRO A 105 3.15 -10.28 -12.26
CA PRO A 105 2.15 -10.95 -11.43
C PRO A 105 2.78 -11.51 -10.15
N PHE A 106 2.06 -11.37 -9.05
CA PHE A 106 2.39 -11.96 -7.75
C PHE A 106 1.11 -12.32 -7.00
N ASP A 107 1.19 -13.37 -6.20
CA ASP A 107 0.06 -13.89 -5.44
C ASP A 107 -0.40 -12.91 -4.34
N PRO A 108 -1.67 -12.97 -3.91
CA PRO A 108 -2.16 -12.14 -2.81
C PRO A 108 -1.34 -12.34 -1.51
N VAL A 109 -0.86 -11.23 -0.96
CA VAL A 109 -0.09 -11.20 0.29
C VAL A 109 -0.87 -10.44 1.33
N LYS A 110 -1.15 -11.09 2.47
CA LYS A 110 -1.62 -10.41 3.67
C LYS A 110 -0.41 -9.80 4.37
N VAL A 111 -0.34 -8.47 4.41
CA VAL A 111 0.79 -7.76 5.04
C VAL A 111 0.73 -8.01 6.56
N PRO A 112 1.78 -8.58 7.17
CA PRO A 112 1.81 -8.80 8.61
C PRO A 112 1.69 -7.50 9.41
N ALA A 113 1.12 -7.56 10.62
CA ALA A 113 1.08 -6.42 11.53
C ALA A 113 2.50 -5.94 11.86
N GLY A 114 2.70 -4.63 12.00
CA GLY A 114 4.03 -4.04 12.26
C GLY A 114 4.98 -4.08 11.05
N THR A 115 4.48 -4.41 9.86
CA THR A 115 5.26 -4.40 8.62
C THR A 115 4.56 -3.59 7.53
N VAL A 116 5.32 -3.24 6.49
CA VAL A 116 4.85 -2.55 5.29
C VAL A 116 5.22 -3.34 4.03
N TRP A 117 4.36 -3.25 3.02
CA TRP A 117 4.66 -3.70 1.66
C TRP A 117 5.15 -2.50 0.85
N VAL A 118 6.35 -2.61 0.27
CA VAL A 118 6.98 -1.51 -0.46
C VAL A 118 7.31 -1.89 -1.89
N MET A 119 7.09 -0.96 -2.82
CA MET A 119 7.40 -1.14 -4.23
C MET A 119 8.19 0.03 -4.77
N GLY A 120 9.03 -0.22 -5.77
CA GLY A 120 9.70 0.84 -6.50
C GLY A 120 8.77 1.51 -7.51
N ASP A 121 8.96 2.81 -7.70
CA ASP A 121 8.20 3.58 -8.71
C ASP A 121 8.60 3.15 -10.14
N ASN A 122 9.86 2.70 -10.34
CA ASN A 122 10.30 2.05 -11.58
C ASN A 122 9.90 0.57 -11.56
N ARG A 123 8.72 0.23 -12.11
CA ARG A 123 8.04 -1.05 -11.82
C ARG A 123 8.68 -2.28 -12.42
N ASN A 124 9.19 -2.16 -13.65
CA ASN A 124 9.82 -3.26 -14.37
C ASN A 124 11.27 -3.50 -13.93
N ASN A 125 11.94 -2.49 -13.34
CA ASN A 125 13.33 -2.55 -12.89
C ASN A 125 13.50 -2.27 -11.38
N SER A 126 12.61 -2.81 -10.53
CA SER A 126 12.81 -2.80 -9.07
C SER A 126 12.80 -4.20 -8.48
N GLN A 127 13.88 -4.53 -7.77
CA GLN A 127 13.88 -5.58 -6.75
C GLN A 127 13.28 -4.99 -5.46
N ASP A 128 12.01 -5.28 -5.22
CA ASP A 128 11.24 -4.80 -4.06
C ASP A 128 10.46 -5.94 -3.41
N SER A 129 9.48 -5.64 -2.55
CA SER A 129 8.73 -6.66 -1.79
C SER A 129 8.16 -7.79 -2.66
N ARG A 130 7.88 -7.54 -3.95
CA ARG A 130 7.38 -8.57 -4.88
C ARG A 130 8.35 -9.75 -5.05
N PHE A 131 9.66 -9.50 -4.96
CA PHE A 131 10.71 -10.48 -5.30
C PHE A 131 11.65 -10.76 -4.12
N GLN A 132 11.90 -9.76 -3.28
CA GLN A 132 12.82 -9.87 -2.15
C GLN A 132 12.31 -10.89 -1.13
N GLY A 133 13.22 -11.65 -0.52
CA GLY A 133 12.86 -12.76 0.38
C GLY A 133 12.13 -13.93 -0.31
N GLY A 134 12.14 -13.99 -1.65
CA GLY A 134 11.35 -14.95 -2.42
C GLY A 134 9.89 -14.52 -2.64
N GLY A 135 9.57 -13.26 -2.36
CA GLY A 135 8.20 -12.73 -2.44
C GLY A 135 7.32 -13.18 -1.27
N GLY A 136 6.00 -13.01 -1.42
CA GLY A 136 5.06 -13.33 -0.37
C GLY A 136 5.31 -12.52 0.90
N VAL A 137 4.97 -13.06 2.07
CA VAL A 137 5.12 -12.35 3.36
C VAL A 137 6.58 -12.00 3.70
N ASN A 138 7.56 -12.71 3.14
CA ASN A 138 8.99 -12.47 3.38
C ASN A 138 9.49 -11.19 2.67
N GLY A 139 8.74 -10.70 1.69
CA GLY A 139 9.00 -9.43 1.05
C GLY A 139 8.58 -8.22 1.89
N ALA A 140 7.78 -8.41 2.95
CA ALA A 140 7.35 -7.32 3.81
C ALA A 140 8.53 -6.78 4.65
N VAL A 141 8.51 -5.48 4.92
CA VAL A 141 9.56 -4.77 5.65
C VAL A 141 9.03 -4.38 7.03
N PRO A 142 9.71 -4.73 8.14
CA PRO A 142 9.34 -4.25 9.47
C PRO A 142 9.34 -2.72 9.55
N VAL A 143 8.36 -2.14 10.23
CA VAL A 143 8.29 -0.68 10.43
C VAL A 143 9.55 -0.17 11.14
N ASP A 144 10.07 -0.94 12.09
CA ASP A 144 11.31 -0.63 12.84
C ASP A 144 12.57 -0.54 11.97
N ASN A 145 12.53 -1.09 10.75
CA ASN A 145 13.64 -0.99 9.81
C ASN A 145 13.63 0.35 9.04
N ILE A 146 12.55 1.14 9.12
CA ILE A 146 12.42 2.40 8.43
C ILE A 146 13.28 3.45 9.14
N ILE A 147 14.25 3.99 8.40
CA ILE A 147 15.15 5.04 8.88
C ILE A 147 14.43 6.40 8.85
N GLY A 148 13.58 6.64 7.86
CA GLY A 148 12.84 7.89 7.75
C GLY A 148 12.15 8.09 6.39
N LYS A 149 11.42 9.19 6.29
CA LYS A 149 10.68 9.56 5.08
C LYS A 149 11.54 10.40 4.14
N ALA A 150 11.62 10.03 2.86
CA ALA A 150 12.32 10.82 1.85
C ALA A 150 11.42 11.99 1.40
N ARG A 151 11.77 13.22 1.76
CA ARG A 151 10.97 14.42 1.43
C ARG A 151 11.58 15.31 0.34
N ILE A 152 12.92 15.32 0.21
CA ILE A 152 13.62 16.28 -0.66
C ILE A 152 14.74 15.58 -1.43
N ILE A 153 14.76 15.75 -2.75
CA ILE A 153 15.89 15.38 -3.60
C ILE A 153 16.92 16.50 -3.50
N VAL A 154 18.08 16.21 -2.91
CA VAL A 154 19.13 17.21 -2.65
C VAL A 154 20.29 17.13 -3.63
N LEU A 155 20.37 16.07 -4.45
CA LEU A 155 21.40 15.90 -5.48
C LEU A 155 20.86 15.04 -6.64
N PRO A 156 21.36 15.24 -7.88
CA PRO A 156 22.16 16.39 -8.31
C PRO A 156 21.36 17.71 -8.24
N PRO A 157 22.01 18.89 -8.23
CA PRO A 157 21.32 20.18 -8.11
C PRO A 157 20.24 20.43 -9.17
N SER A 158 20.42 19.84 -10.35
CA SER A 158 19.44 19.88 -11.45
C SER A 158 18.12 19.16 -11.12
N ARG A 159 18.06 18.36 -10.05
CA ARG A 159 16.88 17.60 -9.61
C ARG A 159 16.32 18.06 -8.27
N TRP A 160 16.73 19.23 -7.78
CA TRP A 160 16.16 19.78 -6.55
C TRP A 160 14.65 19.92 -6.66
N GLY A 161 13.94 19.30 -5.71
CA GLY A 161 12.49 19.26 -5.70
C GLY A 161 11.96 18.46 -4.51
N GLY A 162 10.69 18.68 -4.19
CA GLY A 162 9.96 17.88 -3.21
C GLY A 162 9.57 16.53 -3.78
N ILE A 163 9.60 15.50 -2.94
CA ILE A 163 9.01 14.18 -3.25
C ILE A 163 7.54 14.27 -2.85
N THR A 164 6.63 13.96 -3.77
CA THR A 164 5.20 13.97 -3.50
C THR A 164 4.75 12.68 -2.82
N ASP A 165 3.94 12.85 -1.78
CA ASP A 165 3.33 11.77 -1.01
C ASP A 165 1.95 11.42 -1.60
N HIS A 166 1.89 11.14 -2.90
CA HIS A 166 0.63 10.72 -3.53
C HIS A 166 0.21 9.38 -2.92
N ASN A 167 -0.91 9.38 -2.20
CA ASN A 167 -1.47 8.18 -1.60
C ASN A 167 -2.24 7.39 -2.67
N PRO A 168 -1.73 6.23 -3.11
CA PRO A 168 -2.34 5.47 -4.20
C PRO A 168 -3.69 4.85 -3.83
N GLN A 169 -4.01 4.81 -2.53
CA GLN A 169 -5.25 4.23 -2.02
C GLN A 169 -6.41 5.25 -1.95
N GLU A 170 -6.14 6.55 -1.97
CA GLU A 170 -7.17 7.60 -1.83
C GLU A 170 -8.16 7.62 -2.99
N SER A 171 -7.65 7.48 -4.22
CA SER A 171 -8.45 7.43 -5.45
C SER A 171 -8.68 6.00 -5.96
N ALA A 172 -8.37 4.99 -5.15
CA ALA A 172 -8.42 3.60 -5.56
C ALA A 172 -9.85 3.14 -5.90
N GLN A 173 -9.99 2.50 -7.06
CA GLN A 173 -11.28 2.09 -7.59
C GLN A 173 -11.58 0.65 -7.17
N PRO A 174 -12.79 0.32 -6.69
CA PRO A 174 -13.14 -1.06 -6.39
C PRO A 174 -12.98 -1.90 -7.65
N VAL A 175 -12.27 -3.03 -7.53
CA VAL A 175 -12.23 -4.01 -8.60
C VAL A 175 -13.63 -4.61 -8.69
N ALA A 176 -14.17 -4.71 -9.90
CA ALA A 176 -15.44 -5.37 -10.11
C ALA A 176 -15.22 -6.87 -9.89
N LEU A 177 -15.25 -7.32 -8.62
CA LEU A 177 -15.54 -8.69 -8.30
C LEU A 177 -16.94 -8.91 -8.86
N GLY A 178 -17.02 -9.62 -9.99
CA GLY A 178 -18.27 -9.83 -10.71
C GLY A 178 -19.36 -10.15 -9.71
N ALA A 179 -20.40 -9.30 -9.67
CA ALA A 179 -21.53 -9.53 -8.80
C ALA A 179 -21.98 -10.99 -8.98
N PRO A 180 -22.20 -11.75 -7.89
CA PRO A 180 -22.60 -13.14 -8.03
C PRO A 180 -23.82 -13.20 -8.95
N ALA A 181 -23.84 -14.17 -9.88
CA ALA A 181 -24.74 -14.21 -11.05
C ALA A 181 -26.25 -14.09 -10.75
N TRP A 182 -26.66 -14.16 -9.48
CA TRP A 182 -28.02 -13.86 -9.05
C TRP A 182 -28.36 -12.36 -9.00
N GLN A 183 -27.36 -11.46 -9.05
CA GLN A 183 -27.54 -10.00 -9.08
C GLN A 183 -27.54 -9.41 -10.49
N SER A 184 -27.05 -10.13 -11.51
CA SER A 184 -26.98 -9.66 -12.90
C SER A 184 -28.33 -9.54 -13.62
N GLY A 185 -29.44 -9.85 -12.95
CA GLY A 185 -30.79 -9.76 -13.50
C GLY A 185 -31.70 -8.72 -12.84
N LEU A 186 -31.23 -7.98 -11.82
CA LEU A 186 -32.06 -7.01 -11.12
C LEU A 186 -31.76 -5.58 -11.63
N PRO A 187 -32.68 -4.92 -12.33
CA PRO A 187 -32.49 -3.51 -12.66
C PRO A 187 -32.31 -2.71 -11.36
N LEU A 188 -31.39 -1.74 -11.37
CA LEU A 188 -30.96 -0.91 -10.24
C LEU A 188 -32.10 -0.13 -9.51
N GLY A 189 -33.36 -0.31 -9.91
CA GLY A 189 -34.55 0.26 -9.27
C GLY A 189 -35.48 -0.74 -8.56
N ALA A 190 -35.23 -2.06 -8.60
CA ALA A 190 -36.18 -3.05 -8.07
C ALA A 190 -36.12 -3.23 -6.53
N GLY A 191 -34.99 -2.90 -5.89
CA GLY A 191 -34.78 -3.11 -4.45
C GLY A 191 -35.66 -2.24 -3.55
N ILE A 192 -36.08 -1.06 -4.02
CA ILE A 192 -36.91 -0.13 -3.24
C ILE A 192 -38.41 -0.47 -3.35
N ALA A 193 -38.85 -1.13 -4.43
CA ALA A 193 -40.26 -1.44 -4.66
C ALA A 193 -40.80 -2.58 -3.78
N ALA A 194 -39.96 -3.53 -3.36
CA ALA A 194 -40.38 -4.70 -2.59
C ALA A 194 -40.66 -4.38 -1.09
N ALA A 195 -40.19 -3.25 -0.56
CA ALA A 195 -40.39 -2.89 0.84
C ALA A 195 -41.72 -2.16 1.13
N TRP A 196 -42.38 -1.61 0.11
CA TRP A 196 -43.58 -0.79 0.30
C TRP A 196 -44.88 -1.55 0.62
N PRO A 197 -45.16 -2.76 0.07
CA PRO A 197 -46.39 -3.47 0.40
C PRO A 197 -46.42 -4.04 1.83
N ALA A 198 -45.27 -4.46 2.36
CA ALA A 198 -45.18 -5.13 3.66
C ALA A 198 -45.48 -4.18 4.85
N LEU A 199 -45.06 -2.91 4.75
CA LEU A 199 -45.30 -1.92 5.80
C LEU A 199 -46.75 -1.44 5.86
N PHE A 200 -47.47 -1.46 4.73
CA PHE A 200 -48.90 -1.09 4.69
C PHE A 200 -49.82 -2.20 5.20
N LEU A 201 -49.52 -3.48 4.91
CA LEU A 201 -50.29 -4.60 5.45
C LEU A 201 -50.15 -4.73 6.97
N GLY A 202 -48.95 -4.54 7.52
CA GLY A 202 -48.70 -4.60 8.96
C GLY A 202 -49.44 -3.53 9.77
N ARG A 203 -49.63 -2.33 9.21
CA ARG A 203 -50.36 -1.23 9.88
C ARG A 203 -51.89 -1.46 9.92
N LYS A 204 -52.48 -2.08 8.90
CA LYS A 204 -53.93 -2.40 8.90
C LYS A 204 -54.28 -3.55 9.85
N LEU A 205 -53.41 -4.54 10.00
CA LEU A 205 -53.63 -5.64 10.94
C LEU A 205 -53.58 -5.19 12.42
N LYS A 206 -52.63 -4.31 12.79
CA LYS A 206 -52.56 -3.76 14.17
C LYS A 206 -53.74 -2.87 14.55
N SER A 207 -54.36 -2.16 13.60
CA SER A 207 -55.51 -1.29 13.88
C SER A 207 -56.83 -2.08 14.03
N GLY A 208 -56.98 -3.18 13.28
CA GLY A 208 -58.13 -4.09 13.40
C GLY A 208 -58.19 -4.78 14.77
N VAL A 209 -57.04 -5.28 15.26
CA VAL A 209 -56.95 -5.95 16.57
C VAL A 209 -57.25 -4.99 17.73
N ARG A 210 -56.79 -3.72 17.65
CA ARG A 210 -57.07 -2.71 18.68
C ARG A 210 -58.56 -2.30 18.75
N ARG A 211 -59.26 -2.25 17.61
CA ARG A 211 -60.72 -1.97 17.59
C ARG A 211 -61.57 -3.13 18.11
N ALA A 212 -61.15 -4.39 17.89
CA ALA A 212 -61.84 -5.55 18.43
C ALA A 212 -61.71 -5.67 19.96
N ALA A 213 -60.55 -5.30 20.51
CA ALA A 213 -60.30 -5.33 21.96
C ALA A 213 -61.04 -4.21 22.73
N ALA A 214 -61.28 -3.05 22.10
CA ALA A 214 -61.99 -1.93 22.72
C ALA A 214 -63.52 -2.09 22.76
N ARG A 215 -64.08 -3.05 22.02
CA ARG A 215 -65.54 -3.30 21.92
C ARG A 215 -66.05 -4.40 22.85
N ARG A 216 -65.16 -4.96 23.68
CA ARG A 216 -65.42 -6.05 24.66
C ARG A 216 -65.20 -5.61 26.12
N ARG A 217 -65.15 -4.30 26.39
CA ARG A 217 -65.22 -3.73 27.74
C ARG A 217 -66.50 -2.93 27.89
#